data_AF-A0A849DUP5-F1
#
_entry.id   AF-A0A849DUP5-F1
#
_cell.length_a   1.000
_cell.length_b   1.000
_cell.length_c   1.000
_cell.angle_alpha   90.00
_cell.angle_beta   90.00
_cell.angle_gamma   90.00
#
_symmetry.space_group_name_H-M   'P 1'
#
loop_
_entity.id
_entity.type
_entity.pdbx_description
1 polymer ?
#
loop_
_entity_poly.entity_id
_entity_poly.type
_entity_poly.pdbx_seq_one_letter_code
_entity_poly.pdbx_strand_id
1 'polypeptide(L)'
;MSTHIDRASEVEFILGEAGVFEDAQIFISEFLAGSELSTLVRQAWDLDEVEREYEAFLAAFEGRSASDSLVQVTRLVHAWRRLLLSDPALPRELLPPQWSGIRAAELFHRQHARWSPAATDEWRRLSAPKR
;
A
#
# COMPACT_ATOMS: atom_id res chain seq x y z
N MET A 1 -9.89 10.85 -0.33
CA MET A 1 -11.20 10.29 -0.72
C MET A 1 -11.03 8.79 -0.79
N SER A 2 -11.79 8.02 0.00
CA SER A 2 -11.74 6.55 0.00
C SER A 2 -12.89 6.03 -0.86
N THR A 3 -12.69 4.88 -1.50
CA THR A 3 -13.71 4.14 -2.28
C THR A 3 -14.55 3.21 -1.41
N HIS A 4 -14.21 3.07 -0.12
CA HIS A 4 -14.87 2.20 0.84
C HIS A 4 -15.95 2.96 1.62
N ILE A 5 -17.18 2.91 1.13
CA ILE A 5 -18.34 3.61 1.72
C ILE A 5 -18.80 3.03 3.07
N ASP A 6 -18.42 1.79 3.38
CA ASP A 6 -18.69 1.09 4.63
C ASP A 6 -17.88 1.63 5.82
N ARG A 7 -16.92 2.54 5.57
CA ARG A 7 -15.98 3.06 6.56
C ARG A 7 -16.46 4.29 7.30
N ALA A 8 -17.67 4.78 7.03
CA ALA A 8 -18.19 6.01 7.64
C ALA A 8 -18.10 5.98 9.17
N SER A 9 -18.59 4.92 9.82
CA SER A 9 -18.54 4.79 11.28
C SER A 9 -17.11 4.69 11.84
N GLU A 10 -16.18 4.09 11.09
CA GLU A 10 -14.77 4.03 11.48
C GLU A 10 -14.12 5.42 11.38
N VAL A 11 -14.45 6.19 10.35
CA VAL A 11 -13.98 7.57 10.16
C VAL A 11 -14.51 8.47 11.27
N GLU A 12 -15.80 8.39 11.61
CA GLU A 12 -16.38 9.14 12.74
C GLU A 12 -15.64 8.84 14.06
N PHE A 13 -15.39 7.56 14.34
CA PHE A 13 -14.66 7.14 15.53
C PHE A 13 -13.24 7.72 15.58
N ILE A 14 -12.48 7.61 14.49
CA ILE A 14 -11.09 8.10 14.43
C ILE A 14 -11.05 9.62 14.57
N LEU A 15 -11.96 10.35 13.92
CA LEU A 15 -12.04 11.81 14.02
C LEU A 15 -12.45 12.26 15.43
N GLY A 16 -13.31 11.48 16.10
CA GLY A 16 -13.67 11.67 17.50
C GLY A 16 -12.46 11.50 18.43
N GLU A 17 -11.71 10.41 18.29
CA GLU A 17 -10.48 10.16 19.06
C GLU A 17 -9.41 11.23 18.81
N ALA A 18 -9.34 11.77 17.59
CA ALA A 18 -8.45 12.86 17.24
C ALA A 18 -8.93 14.24 17.72
N GLY A 19 -10.16 14.35 18.24
CA GLY A 19 -10.74 15.60 18.76
C GLY A 19 -11.08 16.65 17.70
N VAL A 20 -11.20 16.24 16.43
CA VAL A 20 -11.43 17.14 15.28
C VAL A 20 -12.76 16.89 14.57
N PHE A 21 -13.62 16.04 15.15
CA PHE A 21 -14.89 15.63 14.54
C PHE A 21 -15.80 16.82 14.20
N GLU A 22 -15.94 17.77 15.12
CA GLU A 22 -16.80 18.97 14.96
C GLU A 22 -16.33 19.89 13.82
N ASP A 23 -15.05 19.82 13.44
CA ASP A 23 -14.44 20.61 12.36
C ASP A 23 -14.32 19.84 11.03
N ALA A 24 -14.79 18.59 10.99
CA ALA A 24 -14.69 17.71 9.84
C ALA A 24 -16.01 17.60 9.06
N GLN A 25 -15.92 17.34 7.76
CA GLN A 25 -17.08 17.07 6.91
C GLN A 25 -16.91 15.70 6.26
N ILE A 26 -17.92 14.83 6.43
CA ILE A 26 -17.98 13.50 5.82
C ILE A 26 -19.06 13.49 4.76
N PHE A 27 -18.71 13.03 3.56
CA PHE A 27 -19.65 12.89 2.45
C PHE A 27 -19.61 11.46 1.91
N ILE A 28 -20.79 10.89 1.63
CA ILE A 28 -20.95 9.67 0.84
C ILE A 28 -21.60 10.09 -0.47
N SER A 29 -21.08 9.59 -1.59
CA SER A 29 -21.57 9.94 -2.92
C SER A 29 -21.57 8.73 -3.83
N GLU A 30 -22.57 8.66 -4.70
CA GLU A 30 -22.72 7.62 -5.71
C GLU A 30 -22.60 8.24 -7.11
N PHE A 31 -21.97 7.51 -8.03
CA PHE A 31 -21.95 7.90 -9.43
C PHE A 31 -23.32 7.63 -10.07
N LEU A 32 -24.02 8.69 -10.47
CA LEU A 32 -25.40 8.58 -10.98
C LEU A 32 -25.48 8.50 -12.51
N ALA A 33 -24.74 9.36 -13.22
CA ALA A 33 -24.72 9.43 -14.69
C ALA A 33 -23.60 10.38 -15.17
N GLY A 34 -23.19 10.26 -16.43
CA GLY A 34 -22.20 11.15 -17.06
C GLY A 34 -21.26 10.41 -18.01
N SER A 35 -20.07 10.96 -18.24
CA SER A 35 -18.98 10.22 -18.89
C SER A 35 -18.61 8.98 -18.08
N GLU A 36 -18.06 7.96 -18.76
CA GLU A 36 -17.57 6.73 -18.14
C GLU A 36 -16.77 6.99 -16.86
N LEU A 37 -17.08 6.28 -15.77
CA LEU A 37 -16.43 6.43 -14.46
C LEU A 37 -14.91 6.25 -14.54
N SER A 38 -14.44 5.41 -15.47
CA SER A 38 -13.01 5.23 -15.79
C SER A 38 -12.31 6.52 -16.24
N THR A 39 -13.03 7.45 -16.84
CA THR A 39 -12.51 8.77 -17.24
C THR A 39 -12.23 9.63 -16.02
N LEU A 40 -13.17 9.69 -15.07
CA LEU A 40 -13.00 10.43 -13.82
C LEU A 40 -11.84 9.88 -13.00
N VAL A 41 -11.72 8.55 -12.93
CA VAL A 41 -10.62 7.87 -12.24
C VAL A 41 -9.27 8.29 -12.83
N ARG A 42 -9.11 8.29 -14.16
CA ARG A 42 -7.86 8.71 -14.83
C ARG A 42 -7.54 10.20 -14.71
N GLN A 43 -8.54 11.04 -14.43
CA GLN A 43 -8.32 12.46 -14.15
C GLN A 43 -7.85 12.72 -12.71
N ALA A 44 -8.33 11.90 -11.76
CA ALA A 44 -8.00 12.03 -10.35
C ALA A 44 -6.66 11.36 -9.98
N TRP A 45 -6.26 10.31 -10.69
CA TRP A 45 -5.03 9.55 -10.42
C TRP A 45 -4.26 9.21 -11.70
N ASP A 46 -2.94 9.35 -11.65
CA ASP A 46 -2.04 8.79 -12.67
C ASP A 46 -1.83 7.28 -12.41
N LEU A 47 -2.79 6.48 -12.87
CA LEU A 47 -2.71 5.02 -12.72
C LEU A 47 -1.52 4.42 -13.48
N ASP A 48 -1.07 5.05 -14.56
CA ASP A 48 0.07 4.55 -15.32
C ASP A 48 1.37 4.76 -14.51
N GLU A 49 1.46 5.83 -13.71
CA GLU A 49 2.56 6.04 -12.76
C GLU A 49 2.57 4.98 -11.66
N VAL A 50 1.44 4.75 -11.00
CA VAL A 50 1.35 3.74 -9.94
C VAL A 50 1.67 2.34 -10.48
N GLU A 51 1.22 1.99 -11.69
CA GLU A 51 1.59 0.74 -12.35
C GLU A 51 3.10 0.62 -12.58
N ARG A 52 3.76 1.71 -13.02
CA ARG A 52 5.23 1.73 -13.18
C ARG A 52 5.95 1.53 -11.84
N GLU A 53 5.43 2.12 -10.75
CA GLU A 53 6.00 1.91 -9.42
C GLU A 53 5.87 0.45 -8.97
N TYR A 54 4.73 -0.19 -9.26
CA TYR A 54 4.53 -1.61 -8.98
C TYR A 54 5.48 -2.51 -9.77
N GLU A 55 5.64 -2.27 -11.08
CA GLU A 55 6.58 -3.03 -11.91
C GLU A 55 8.04 -2.82 -11.46
N ALA A 56 8.41 -1.60 -11.08
CA ALA A 56 9.73 -1.33 -10.50
C ALA A 56 9.95 -2.07 -9.17
N PHE A 57 8.93 -2.17 -8.33
CA PHE A 57 8.97 -2.96 -7.10
C PHE A 57 9.15 -4.45 -7.39
N LEU A 58 8.38 -5.00 -8.34
CA LEU A 58 8.50 -6.39 -8.77
C LEU A 58 9.94 -6.68 -9.23
N ALA A 59 10.47 -5.87 -10.15
CA ALA A 59 11.83 -6.01 -10.66
C ALA A 59 12.91 -5.91 -9.58
N ALA A 60 12.69 -5.10 -8.54
CA ALA A 60 13.67 -4.91 -7.47
C ALA A 60 13.79 -6.14 -6.53
N PHE A 61 12.67 -6.83 -6.27
CA PHE A 61 12.57 -7.86 -5.23
C PHE A 61 12.32 -9.28 -5.75
N GLU A 62 11.95 -9.45 -7.01
CA GLU A 62 11.82 -10.77 -7.62
C GLU A 62 13.19 -11.46 -7.75
N GLY A 63 13.22 -12.78 -7.51
CA GLY A 63 14.46 -13.57 -7.58
C GLY A 63 15.55 -13.24 -6.54
N ARG A 64 15.33 -12.25 -5.66
CA ARG A 64 16.32 -11.87 -4.63
C ARG A 64 16.55 -13.00 -3.63
N SER A 65 17.82 -13.20 -3.30
CA SER A 65 18.25 -14.15 -2.26
C SER A 65 18.16 -13.52 -0.87
N ALA A 66 18.24 -14.36 0.18
CA ALA A 66 18.15 -13.94 1.57
C ALA A 66 19.47 -13.39 2.15
N SER A 67 20.49 -13.12 1.33
CA SER A 67 21.73 -12.49 1.80
C SER A 67 21.43 -11.11 2.40
N ASP A 68 21.98 -10.81 3.58
CA ASP A 68 21.69 -9.59 4.34
C ASP A 68 20.20 -9.37 4.62
N SER A 69 19.53 -10.42 5.11
CA SER A 69 18.08 -10.47 5.35
C SER A 69 17.52 -9.24 6.11
N LEU A 70 18.27 -8.70 7.09
CA LEU A 70 17.86 -7.48 7.81
C LEU A 70 17.76 -6.27 6.86
N VAL A 71 18.79 -6.04 6.04
CA VAL A 71 18.80 -4.95 5.06
C VAL A 71 17.70 -5.15 4.01
N GLN A 72 17.49 -6.39 3.56
CA GLN A 72 16.46 -6.71 2.56
C GLN A 72 15.05 -6.46 3.09
N VAL A 73 14.74 -6.91 4.31
CA VAL A 73 13.43 -6.64 4.95
C VAL A 73 13.21 -5.15 5.12
N THR A 74 14.22 -4.40 5.59
CA THR A 74 14.09 -2.95 5.75
C THR A 74 13.79 -2.26 4.41
N ARG A 75 14.51 -2.63 3.34
CA ARG A 75 14.28 -2.08 1.98
C ARG A 75 12.91 -2.48 1.43
N LEU A 76 12.51 -3.74 1.62
CA LEU A 76 11.22 -4.26 1.17
C LEU A 76 10.06 -3.51 1.82
N VAL A 77 10.08 -3.38 3.15
CA VAL A 77 9.04 -2.66 3.90
C VAL A 77 9.03 -1.17 3.55
N HIS A 78 10.20 -0.55 3.40
CA HIS A 78 10.27 0.86 3.03
C HIS A 78 9.71 1.11 1.62
N ALA A 79 10.06 0.28 0.64
CA ALA A 79 9.54 0.38 -0.72
C ALA A 79 8.03 0.14 -0.76
N TRP A 80 7.53 -0.89 -0.05
CA TRP A 80 6.11 -1.21 0.03
C TRP A 80 5.29 -0.05 0.63
N ARG A 81 5.78 0.59 1.69
CA ARG A 81 5.09 1.75 2.30
C ARG A 81 4.91 2.93 1.34
N ARG A 82 5.84 3.15 0.42
CA ARG A 82 5.69 4.22 -0.59
C ARG A 82 4.59 3.90 -1.58
N LEU A 83 4.50 2.65 -2.05
CA LEU A 83 3.42 2.21 -2.94
C LEU A 83 2.05 2.43 -2.31
N LEU A 84 1.89 2.10 -1.02
CA LEU A 84 0.63 2.31 -0.31
C LEU A 84 0.24 3.79 -0.15
N LEU A 85 1.18 4.73 -0.29
CA LEU A 85 0.89 6.16 -0.28
C LEU A 85 0.44 6.66 -1.66
N SER A 86 0.92 6.03 -2.74
CA SER A 86 0.55 6.36 -4.12
C SER A 86 -0.72 5.62 -4.58
N ASP A 87 -1.00 4.43 -4.04
CA ASP A 87 -2.13 3.59 -4.47
C ASP A 87 -3.49 4.16 -3.99
N PRO A 88 -4.44 4.42 -4.92
CA PRO A 88 -5.76 4.94 -4.58
C PRO A 88 -6.74 3.92 -3.97
N ALA A 89 -6.35 2.65 -3.83
CA ALA A 89 -7.17 1.55 -3.34
C ALA A 89 -8.53 1.43 -4.07
N LEU A 90 -8.50 1.57 -5.39
CA LEU A 90 -9.71 1.50 -6.21
C LEU A 90 -10.23 0.05 -6.35
N PRO A 91 -11.55 -0.16 -6.47
CA PRO A 91 -12.13 -1.42 -6.88
C PRO A 91 -11.55 -1.94 -8.20
N ARG A 92 -11.48 -3.28 -8.34
CA ARG A 92 -10.83 -3.95 -9.48
C ARG A 92 -11.43 -3.55 -10.82
N GLU A 93 -12.73 -3.27 -10.84
CA GLU A 93 -13.49 -2.88 -12.02
C GLU A 93 -13.06 -1.52 -12.60
N LEU A 94 -12.39 -0.69 -11.78
CA LEU A 94 -11.90 0.63 -12.17
C LEU A 94 -10.40 0.64 -12.50
N LEU A 95 -9.71 -0.48 -12.31
CA LEU A 95 -8.29 -0.62 -12.55
C LEU A 95 -7.98 -1.12 -13.97
N PRO A 96 -6.79 -0.82 -14.51
CA PRO A 96 -6.33 -1.41 -15.77
C PRO A 96 -6.32 -2.95 -15.74
N PRO A 97 -6.57 -3.64 -16.87
CA PRO A 97 -6.66 -5.10 -16.92
C PRO A 97 -5.43 -5.84 -16.36
N GLN A 98 -4.23 -5.29 -16.57
CA GLN A 98 -2.96 -5.91 -16.17
C GLN A 98 -2.35 -5.31 -14.89
N TRP A 99 -3.17 -4.70 -14.03
CA TRP A 99 -2.68 -4.07 -12.80
C TRP A 99 -1.77 -4.97 -11.95
N SER A 100 -0.58 -4.47 -11.64
CA SER A 100 0.47 -5.22 -10.96
C SER A 100 0.36 -5.24 -9.44
N GLY A 101 -0.54 -4.45 -8.85
CA GLY A 101 -0.71 -4.34 -7.40
C GLY A 101 -0.91 -5.69 -6.69
N ILE A 102 -1.68 -6.61 -7.29
CA ILE A 102 -1.90 -7.95 -6.71
C ILE A 102 -0.60 -8.77 -6.70
N ARG A 103 0.12 -8.84 -7.82
CA ARG A 103 1.40 -9.55 -7.91
C ARG A 103 2.44 -8.95 -6.96
N ALA A 104 2.47 -7.62 -6.84
CA ALA A 104 3.37 -6.93 -5.93
C ALA A 104 3.06 -7.24 -4.46
N ALA A 105 1.79 -7.27 -4.07
CA ALA A 105 1.36 -7.66 -2.72
C ALA A 105 1.77 -9.10 -2.40
N GLU A 106 1.54 -10.03 -3.32
CA GLU A 106 1.95 -11.43 -3.17
C GLU A 106 3.47 -11.58 -3.03
N LEU A 107 4.25 -10.87 -3.85
CA LEU A 107 5.71 -10.83 -3.74
C LEU A 107 6.15 -10.26 -2.39
N PHE A 108 5.54 -9.16 -1.94
CA PHE A 108 5.81 -8.56 -0.64
C PHE A 108 5.62 -9.57 0.49
N HIS A 109 4.44 -10.20 0.57
CA HIS A 109 4.13 -11.16 1.62
C HIS A 109 5.09 -12.35 1.60
N ARG A 110 5.37 -12.89 0.40
CA ARG A 110 6.30 -14.02 0.22
C ARG A 110 7.71 -13.68 0.68
N GLN A 111 8.27 -12.56 0.24
CA GLN A 111 9.64 -12.18 0.60
C GLN A 111 9.76 -11.75 2.05
N HIS A 112 8.76 -11.03 2.58
CA HIS A 112 8.71 -10.67 3.99
C HIS A 112 8.69 -11.93 4.87
N ALA A 113 7.82 -12.90 4.59
CA ALA A 113 7.78 -14.16 5.33
C ALA A 113 9.12 -14.92 5.26
N ARG A 114 9.79 -14.89 4.10
CA ARG A 114 11.07 -15.58 3.90
C ARG A 114 12.23 -14.92 4.64
N TRP A 115 12.30 -13.59 4.67
CA TRP A 115 13.48 -12.86 5.17
C TRP A 115 13.34 -12.42 6.63
N SER A 116 12.12 -12.23 7.14
CA SER A 116 11.88 -11.73 8.50
C SER A 116 12.47 -12.58 9.63
N PRO A 117 12.49 -13.93 9.58
CA PRO A 117 13.14 -14.72 10.63
C PRO A 117 14.62 -14.40 10.79
N ALA A 118 15.39 -14.47 9.68
CA ALA A 118 16.82 -14.19 9.69
C ALA A 118 17.13 -12.73 10.00
N ALA A 119 16.30 -11.79 9.53
CA ALA A 119 16.39 -10.38 9.88
C ALA A 119 16.24 -10.14 11.40
N THR A 120 15.29 -10.84 12.02
CA THR A 120 15.03 -10.73 13.47
C THR A 120 16.21 -11.27 14.28
N ASP A 121 16.79 -12.40 13.86
CA ASP A 121 17.96 -12.98 14.53
C ASP A 121 19.20 -12.06 14.42
N GLU A 122 19.42 -11.45 13.26
CA GLU A 122 20.49 -10.44 13.07
C GLU A 122 20.26 -9.21 13.96
N TRP A 123 19.04 -8.67 13.98
CA TRP A 123 18.69 -7.52 14.83
C TRP A 123 18.96 -7.82 16.30
N ARG A 124 18.52 -8.99 16.80
CA ARG A 124 18.78 -9.40 18.19
C ARG A 124 20.28 -9.46 18.50
N ARG A 125 21.12 -9.94 17.57
CA ARG A 125 22.58 -9.92 17.73
C ARG A 125 23.14 -8.50 17.82
N LEU A 126 22.69 -7.60 16.95
CA LEU A 126 23.18 -6.22 16.92
C LEU A 126 22.71 -5.39 18.12
N SER A 127 21.50 -5.64 18.63
CA SER A 127 20.92 -4.93 19.78
C SER A 127 21.32 -5.51 21.14
N ALA A 128 22.08 -6.61 21.18
CA ALA A 128 22.55 -7.17 22.43
C ALA A 128 23.54 -6.20 23.11
N PRO A 129 23.41 -5.95 24.43
CA PRO A 129 24.29 -5.04 25.14
C PRO A 129 25.75 -5.53 25.07
N LYS A 130 26.68 -4.63 24.74
CA LYS A 130 28.12 -4.89 24.84
C LYS A 130 28.47 -5.06 26.32
N ARG A 131 29.05 -6.21 26.67
CA ARG A 131 29.64 -6.45 27.99
C ARG A 131 30.89 -5.62 28.19
#